data_AF-A0A657LJR1-F1
#
_entry.id   AF-A0A657LJR1-F1
#
_cell.length_a   1.000
_cell.length_b   1.000
_cell.length_c   1.000
_cell.angle_alpha   90.00
_cell.angle_beta   90.00
_cell.angle_gamma   90.00
#
_symmetry.space_group_name_H-M   'P 1'
#
loop_
_entity.id
_entity.type
_entity.pdbx_description
1 polymer ?
#
loop_
_entity_poly.entity_id
_entity_poly.type
_entity_poly.pdbx_seq_one_letter_code
_entity_poly.pdbx_strand_id
1 'polypeptide(L)'
;MDDMEAFDSEFQNQEIWTETLVFPNPSKLDDAGMDYYFPDYDGRWSAQTKRAMKALETDGLELNSNWALERQHWTCPGCQRSKFDVFRKSSNGILLAKLELHHDHMSEEAKQRPAKVAGPEWRAALGEGGSRVMDTIRALVVRFDTALVCSECNAADGKAKTSVGTDPRFTFVATEIRQFVKATPHRDHEIDIEAARAVWEAERPAFEHRLALLASLVDDLFARRLQNRSEGALPYGRSMVDRVGTGETLRKSFWKSARFSPNNGLLNTIKTDFLSRSVSNDTAKRKAPKAPPRAPTDEEYNSFVPQFGTQKWNEVDDDWSCPCCCRGKRASIRMSSKKKWTAAIRNVAQYDILLNQDEIALRERLFPDFANDLHLVQRRWVAVCSDCADITTRL
;
A
#
# COMPACT_ATOMS: atom_id res chain seq x y z
N MET A 1 18.04 -62.38 23.24
CA MET A 1 18.30 -62.08 24.65
C MET A 1 19.39 -61.05 24.65
N ASP A 2 19.00 -59.85 25.05
CA ASP A 2 19.82 -58.77 25.61
C ASP A 2 20.94 -58.19 24.72
N ASP A 3 20.60 -57.11 24.02
CA ASP A 3 20.97 -55.77 24.50
C ASP A 3 20.27 -54.73 23.61
N MET A 4 19.06 -54.35 24.04
CA MET A 4 18.28 -53.22 23.53
C MET A 4 18.09 -52.23 24.69
N GLU A 5 19.20 -51.77 25.24
CA GLU A 5 19.31 -50.65 26.19
C GLU A 5 20.44 -49.76 25.64
N ALA A 6 20.26 -48.48 25.30
CA ALA A 6 19.50 -47.46 25.98
C ALA A 6 18.70 -46.61 25.00
N PHE A 7 17.39 -46.56 25.22
CA PHE A 7 16.55 -45.46 24.78
C PHE A 7 16.93 -44.26 25.65
N ASP A 8 17.74 -43.35 25.12
CA ASP A 8 18.25 -42.18 25.86
C ASP A 8 17.10 -41.41 26.52
N SER A 9 17.07 -41.48 27.84
CA SER A 9 16.08 -40.87 28.72
C SER A 9 16.40 -39.40 29.02
N GLU A 10 16.98 -38.66 28.07
CA GLU A 10 17.39 -37.25 28.26
C GLU A 10 16.29 -36.21 28.00
N PHE A 11 15.01 -36.60 28.03
CA PHE A 11 13.90 -35.64 28.09
C PHE A 11 13.33 -35.54 29.50
N GLN A 12 13.98 -34.80 30.41
CA GLN A 12 13.28 -34.34 31.61
C GLN A 12 13.90 -33.11 32.30
N ASN A 13 14.15 -32.05 31.53
CA ASN A 13 13.87 -30.71 32.01
C ASN A 13 12.87 -30.04 31.06
N GLN A 14 11.63 -30.57 31.04
CA GLN A 14 10.54 -30.18 30.13
C GLN A 14 9.92 -28.80 30.45
N GLU A 15 10.54 -28.01 31.32
CA GLU A 15 10.03 -26.69 31.67
C GLU A 15 10.23 -25.65 30.55
N ILE A 16 11.29 -25.80 29.75
CA ILE A 16 11.69 -24.85 28.70
C ILE A 16 12.26 -25.59 27.50
N TRP A 17 11.88 -25.16 26.28
CA TRP A 17 12.50 -25.55 25.01
C TRP A 17 12.75 -24.28 24.17
N THR A 18 13.71 -24.35 23.24
CA THR A 18 14.14 -23.20 22.42
C THR A 18 14.21 -23.57 20.95
N GLU A 19 13.85 -22.63 20.07
CA GLU A 19 14.00 -22.73 18.62
C GLU A 19 14.66 -21.46 18.07
N THR A 20 15.40 -21.60 16.97
CA THR A 20 16.07 -20.46 16.30
C THR A 20 15.35 -20.10 15.01
N LEU A 21 14.95 -18.84 14.88
CA LEU A 21 14.31 -18.29 13.67
C LEU A 21 15.31 -17.42 12.90
N VAL A 22 15.41 -17.66 11.60
CA VAL A 22 16.28 -16.89 10.70
C VAL A 22 15.42 -15.99 9.81
N PHE A 23 15.71 -14.69 9.82
CA PHE A 23 15.03 -13.70 8.99
C PHE A 23 16.03 -13.11 7.97
N PRO A 24 15.78 -13.25 6.66
CA PRO A 24 16.65 -12.64 5.66
C PRO A 24 16.59 -11.11 5.73
N ASN A 25 17.68 -10.44 5.37
CA ASN A 25 17.69 -9.01 5.11
C ASN A 25 17.64 -8.76 3.59
N PRO A 26 16.46 -8.47 3.01
CA PRO A 26 16.31 -8.38 1.55
C PRO A 26 17.20 -7.32 0.91
N SER A 27 17.55 -6.26 1.65
CA SER A 27 18.43 -5.21 1.13
C SER A 27 19.86 -5.69 0.85
N LYS A 28 20.29 -6.82 1.43
CA LYS A 28 21.64 -7.37 1.34
C LYS A 28 21.75 -8.65 0.49
N LEU A 29 20.63 -9.26 0.12
CA LEU A 29 20.64 -10.48 -0.70
C LEU A 29 21.03 -10.16 -2.16
N ASP A 30 21.65 -11.07 -2.88
CA ASP A 30 21.68 -11.00 -4.34
C ASP A 30 20.38 -11.61 -4.92
N ASP A 31 20.28 -11.70 -6.25
CA ASP A 31 19.08 -12.28 -6.86
C ASP A 31 18.89 -13.77 -6.49
N ALA A 32 19.98 -14.54 -6.38
CA ALA A 32 19.91 -15.94 -5.99
C ALA A 32 19.45 -16.10 -4.53
N GLY A 33 19.91 -15.22 -3.63
CA GLY A 33 19.45 -15.16 -2.25
C GLY A 33 17.97 -14.76 -2.15
N MET A 34 17.52 -13.80 -2.97
CA MET A 34 16.10 -13.45 -3.04
C MET A 34 15.26 -14.66 -3.49
N ASP A 35 15.68 -15.37 -4.54
CA ASP A 35 15.02 -16.60 -5.02
C ASP A 35 14.99 -17.70 -3.95
N TYR A 36 16.07 -17.86 -3.17
CA TYR A 36 16.16 -18.88 -2.12
C TYR A 36 15.23 -18.59 -0.93
N TYR A 37 15.22 -17.35 -0.43
CA TYR A 37 14.46 -16.99 0.76
C TYR A 37 12.99 -16.63 0.48
N PHE A 38 12.65 -16.28 -0.77
CA PHE A 38 11.30 -15.91 -1.18
C PHE A 38 10.82 -16.71 -2.39
N PRO A 39 10.95 -18.06 -2.40
CA PRO A 39 10.72 -18.88 -3.59
C PRO A 39 9.27 -18.82 -4.09
N ASP A 40 8.34 -18.51 -3.19
CA ASP A 40 6.92 -18.39 -3.50
C ASP A 40 6.56 -17.06 -4.19
N TYR A 41 7.43 -16.05 -4.18
CA TYR A 41 7.11 -14.69 -4.65
C TYR A 41 7.78 -14.36 -5.97
N ASP A 42 7.25 -13.38 -6.68
CA ASP A 42 7.78 -12.93 -7.97
C ASP A 42 8.35 -11.51 -7.87
N GLY A 43 9.29 -11.17 -8.73
CA GLY A 43 9.93 -9.86 -8.77
C GLY A 43 10.99 -9.81 -9.86
N ARG A 44 11.62 -8.64 -10.05
CA ARG A 44 12.70 -8.48 -11.04
C ARG A 44 13.85 -9.49 -10.89
N TRP A 45 14.08 -10.00 -9.68
CA TRP A 45 15.12 -10.97 -9.37
C TRP A 45 14.74 -12.40 -9.75
N SER A 46 13.45 -12.70 -9.91
CA SER A 46 12.98 -14.08 -9.98
C SER A 46 13.33 -14.76 -11.30
N ALA A 47 13.49 -16.09 -11.24
CA ALA A 47 13.64 -16.91 -12.43
C ALA A 47 12.47 -16.77 -13.41
N GLN A 48 11.23 -16.66 -12.91
CA GLN A 48 10.03 -16.51 -13.75
C GLN A 48 10.04 -15.21 -14.56
N THR A 49 10.35 -14.09 -13.90
CA THR A 49 10.42 -12.77 -14.56
C THR A 49 11.56 -12.75 -15.59
N LYS A 50 12.74 -13.26 -15.22
CA LYS A 50 13.88 -13.37 -16.15
C LYS A 50 13.57 -14.23 -17.37
N ARG A 51 12.86 -15.35 -17.18
CA ARG A 51 12.38 -16.21 -18.28
C ARG A 51 11.42 -15.46 -19.20
N ALA A 52 10.49 -14.68 -18.65
CA ALA A 52 9.54 -13.91 -19.43
C ALA A 52 10.23 -12.80 -20.24
N MET A 53 11.20 -12.09 -19.65
CA MET A 53 11.99 -11.07 -20.37
C MET A 53 12.74 -11.65 -21.56
N LYS A 54 13.34 -12.84 -21.39
CA LYS A 54 14.01 -13.56 -22.48
C LYS A 54 13.03 -14.02 -23.55
N ALA A 55 11.90 -14.60 -23.17
CA ALA A 55 10.90 -15.15 -24.09
C ALA A 55 10.20 -14.07 -24.93
N LEU A 56 10.05 -12.85 -24.39
CA LEU A 56 9.38 -11.73 -25.05
C LEU A 56 10.35 -10.68 -25.61
N GLU A 57 11.66 -10.95 -25.53
CA GLU A 57 12.74 -10.11 -26.08
C GLU A 57 12.62 -8.65 -25.61
N THR A 58 12.61 -8.44 -24.29
CA THR A 58 12.44 -7.12 -23.66
C THR A 58 13.63 -6.77 -22.78
N ASP A 59 14.06 -5.51 -22.83
CA ASP A 59 15.16 -5.00 -22.01
C ASP A 59 14.68 -4.18 -20.80
N GLY A 60 13.44 -3.70 -20.81
CA GLY A 60 12.83 -2.94 -19.71
C GLY A 60 11.77 -3.76 -18.97
N LEU A 61 11.52 -3.42 -17.70
CA LEU A 61 10.57 -4.10 -16.84
C LEU A 61 9.72 -3.12 -16.01
N GLU A 62 8.41 -3.38 -15.95
CA GLU A 62 7.48 -2.65 -15.08
C GLU A 62 6.61 -3.63 -14.28
N LEU A 63 6.84 -3.65 -12.96
CA LEU A 63 6.16 -4.50 -11.97
C LEU A 63 5.66 -3.64 -10.80
N ASN A 64 4.45 -3.90 -10.30
CA ASN A 64 3.91 -3.20 -9.12
C ASN A 64 4.05 -4.03 -7.82
N SER A 65 3.72 -3.42 -6.68
CA SER A 65 3.81 -4.09 -5.37
C SER A 65 2.91 -5.30 -5.25
N ASN A 66 1.73 -5.28 -5.87
CA ASN A 66 0.79 -6.39 -5.83
C ASN A 66 1.34 -7.60 -6.58
N TRP A 67 2.03 -7.38 -7.71
CA TRP A 67 2.77 -8.44 -8.38
C TRP A 67 3.80 -9.06 -7.44
N ALA A 68 4.59 -8.23 -6.75
CA ALA A 68 5.67 -8.72 -5.90
C ALA A 68 5.19 -9.47 -4.65
N LEU A 69 4.08 -9.02 -4.05
CA LEU A 69 3.53 -9.58 -2.82
C LEU A 69 2.58 -10.75 -3.05
N GLU A 70 2.23 -11.05 -4.29
CA GLU A 70 1.43 -12.21 -4.64
C GLU A 70 2.33 -13.41 -5.00
N ARG A 71 1.84 -14.63 -4.77
CA ARG A 71 2.60 -15.84 -5.05
C ARG A 71 2.80 -16.08 -6.55
N GLN A 72 3.85 -16.80 -6.93
CA GLN A 72 4.19 -17.11 -8.32
C GLN A 72 3.11 -17.94 -9.03
N HIS A 73 2.44 -18.83 -8.29
CA HIS A 73 1.39 -19.72 -8.81
C HIS A 73 0.00 -19.07 -8.87
N TRP A 74 -0.10 -17.77 -8.57
CA TRP A 74 -1.36 -17.06 -8.66
C TRP A 74 -1.92 -17.10 -10.09
N THR A 75 -3.23 -17.28 -10.17
CA THR A 75 -3.99 -17.29 -11.41
C THR A 75 -5.10 -16.25 -11.31
N CYS A 76 -5.26 -15.46 -12.36
CA CYS A 76 -6.25 -14.39 -12.35
C CYS A 76 -7.67 -14.95 -12.26
N PRO A 77 -8.49 -14.58 -11.26
CA PRO A 77 -9.87 -15.06 -11.18
C PRO A 77 -10.72 -14.58 -12.38
N GLY A 78 -10.33 -13.45 -12.97
CA GLY A 78 -10.99 -12.85 -14.14
C GLY A 78 -10.72 -13.57 -15.46
N CYS A 79 -9.44 -13.71 -15.85
CA CYS A 79 -9.11 -14.30 -17.16
C CYS A 79 -8.51 -15.70 -17.10
N GLN A 80 -8.29 -16.26 -15.89
CA GLN A 80 -7.65 -17.55 -15.65
C GLN A 80 -6.21 -17.68 -16.20
N ARG A 81 -5.60 -16.57 -16.60
CA ARG A 81 -4.17 -16.52 -16.92
C ARG A 81 -3.34 -16.71 -15.65
N SER A 82 -2.32 -17.56 -15.74
CA SER A 82 -1.27 -17.61 -14.72
C SER A 82 -0.52 -16.28 -14.67
N LYS A 83 0.24 -16.01 -13.61
CA LYS A 83 1.18 -14.88 -13.61
C LYS A 83 2.04 -14.86 -14.88
N PHE A 84 2.62 -16.00 -15.27
CA PHE A 84 3.47 -16.05 -16.45
C PHE A 84 2.74 -15.57 -17.72
N ASP A 85 1.47 -15.94 -17.90
CA ASP A 85 0.67 -15.55 -19.08
C ASP A 85 0.25 -14.08 -19.07
N VAL A 86 0.32 -13.39 -17.92
CA VAL A 86 -0.01 -11.96 -17.77
C VAL A 86 1.10 -11.06 -18.31
N PHE A 87 2.35 -11.50 -18.28
CA PHE A 87 3.47 -10.74 -18.84
C PHE A 87 3.19 -10.36 -20.28
N ARG A 88 3.29 -9.08 -20.64
CA ARG A 88 3.14 -8.64 -22.03
C ARG A 88 4.16 -7.60 -22.42
N LYS A 89 4.52 -7.60 -23.69
CA LYS A 89 5.40 -6.58 -24.26
C LYS A 89 4.59 -5.34 -24.62
N SER A 90 4.98 -4.19 -24.08
CA SER A 90 4.46 -2.89 -24.51
C SER A 90 5.01 -2.50 -25.89
N SER A 91 4.35 -1.55 -26.54
CA SER A 91 4.83 -0.98 -27.81
C SER A 91 6.22 -0.32 -27.72
N ASN A 92 6.68 0.02 -26.53
CA ASN A 92 8.01 0.59 -26.29
C ASN A 92 9.07 -0.47 -25.91
N GLY A 93 8.76 -1.77 -26.04
CA GLY A 93 9.71 -2.85 -25.74
C GLY A 93 9.89 -3.17 -24.25
N ILE A 94 9.07 -2.59 -23.37
CA ILE A 94 9.09 -2.87 -21.92
C ILE A 94 8.15 -4.04 -21.62
N LEU A 95 8.61 -4.97 -20.78
CA LEU A 95 7.80 -6.03 -20.21
C LEU A 95 6.91 -5.49 -19.10
N LEU A 96 5.60 -5.65 -19.25
CA LEU A 96 4.60 -5.20 -18.28
C LEU A 96 4.00 -6.38 -17.56
N ALA A 97 3.90 -6.28 -16.24
CA ALA A 97 3.12 -7.19 -15.41
C ALA A 97 2.65 -6.46 -14.14
N LYS A 98 1.34 -6.27 -14.01
CA LYS A 98 0.73 -5.58 -12.86
C LYS A 98 -0.53 -6.31 -12.42
N LEU A 99 -0.69 -6.40 -11.10
CA LEU A 99 -1.91 -6.90 -10.48
C LEU A 99 -2.64 -5.75 -9.80
N GLU A 100 -3.95 -5.69 -9.95
CA GLU A 100 -4.79 -4.60 -9.46
C GLU A 100 -5.79 -5.12 -8.42
N LEU A 101 -6.04 -4.30 -7.40
CA LEU A 101 -7.09 -4.55 -6.42
C LEU A 101 -8.43 -4.08 -7.00
N HIS A 102 -9.14 -5.03 -7.59
CA HIS A 102 -10.46 -4.84 -8.16
C HIS A 102 -11.50 -4.82 -7.04
N HIS A 103 -12.19 -3.70 -6.89
CA HIS A 103 -13.16 -3.50 -5.81
C HIS A 103 -14.47 -3.01 -6.38
N ASP A 104 -15.55 -3.29 -5.66
CA ASP A 104 -16.86 -2.81 -6.02
C ASP A 104 -16.96 -1.29 -5.78
N HIS A 105 -17.31 -0.54 -6.82
CA HIS A 105 -17.60 0.90 -6.70
C HIS A 105 -18.80 1.21 -5.78
N MET A 106 -19.68 0.23 -5.46
CA MET A 106 -20.66 0.39 -4.37
C MET A 106 -19.99 0.64 -3.02
N SER A 107 -18.76 0.14 -2.80
CA SER A 107 -18.00 0.48 -1.59
C SER A 107 -17.68 1.97 -1.53
N GLU A 108 -17.45 2.63 -2.66
CA GLU A 108 -17.19 4.07 -2.70
C GLU A 108 -18.47 4.86 -2.51
N GLU A 109 -19.58 4.44 -3.11
CA GLU A 109 -20.89 5.06 -2.85
C GLU A 109 -21.28 4.93 -1.37
N ALA A 110 -21.07 3.76 -0.76
CA ALA A 110 -21.33 3.55 0.67
C ALA A 110 -20.46 4.42 1.58
N LYS A 111 -19.22 4.75 1.17
CA LYS A 111 -18.34 5.68 1.90
C LYS A 111 -18.81 7.14 1.77
N GLN A 112 -19.30 7.52 0.60
CA GLN A 112 -19.67 8.90 0.29
C GLN A 112 -21.08 9.26 0.75
N ARG A 113 -22.02 8.31 0.71
CA ARG A 113 -23.43 8.57 0.98
C ARG A 113 -23.72 9.19 2.36
N PRO A 114 -23.09 8.76 3.47
CA PRO A 114 -23.32 9.41 4.76
C PRO A 114 -23.02 10.91 4.74
N ALA A 115 -21.99 11.32 4.00
CA ALA A 115 -21.67 12.74 3.83
C ALA A 115 -22.70 13.49 2.96
N LYS A 116 -23.32 12.81 1.99
CA LYS A 116 -24.42 13.39 1.19
C LYS A 116 -25.69 13.60 2.01
N VAL A 117 -25.94 12.76 3.03
CA VAL A 117 -27.14 12.82 3.88
C VAL A 117 -26.96 13.78 5.06
N ALA A 118 -25.83 13.73 5.76
CA ALA A 118 -25.61 14.45 7.02
C ALA A 118 -24.48 15.49 6.98
N GLY A 119 -23.84 15.71 5.82
CA GLY A 119 -22.75 16.68 5.63
C GLY A 119 -21.34 16.11 5.89
N PRO A 120 -20.27 16.91 5.67
CA PRO A 120 -18.88 16.44 5.76
C PRO A 120 -18.50 15.89 7.14
N GLU A 121 -19.08 16.43 8.20
CA GLU A 121 -18.86 16.03 9.60
C GLU A 121 -19.82 14.93 10.09
N TRP A 122 -20.43 14.17 9.17
CA TRP A 122 -21.44 13.14 9.47
C TRP A 122 -21.01 12.13 10.55
N ARG A 123 -19.71 11.90 10.73
CA ARG A 123 -19.19 11.00 11.77
C ARG A 123 -19.57 11.47 13.17
N ALA A 124 -19.63 12.78 13.42
CA ALA A 124 -20.06 13.34 14.69
C ALA A 124 -21.57 13.19 14.92
N ALA A 125 -22.36 13.06 13.84
CA ALA A 125 -23.80 12.85 13.91
C ALA A 125 -24.19 11.39 14.19
N LEU A 126 -23.23 10.45 14.10
CA LEU A 126 -23.47 9.05 14.43
C LEU A 126 -23.79 8.88 15.92
N GLY A 127 -24.69 7.93 16.21
CA GLY A 127 -24.92 7.49 17.58
C GLY A 127 -23.91 6.47 18.06
N GLU A 128 -24.12 6.00 19.29
CA GLU A 128 -23.31 4.96 19.90
C GLU A 128 -23.29 3.69 19.03
N GLY A 129 -22.08 3.20 18.73
CA GLY A 129 -21.89 2.06 17.83
C GLY A 129 -22.25 2.33 16.37
N GLY A 130 -22.64 3.56 15.99
CA GLY A 130 -23.02 3.90 14.63
C GLY A 130 -21.90 3.67 13.60
N SER A 131 -20.63 3.86 13.98
CA SER A 131 -19.50 3.53 13.10
C SER A 131 -19.44 2.03 12.76
N ARG A 132 -19.69 1.16 13.74
CA ARG A 132 -19.69 -0.30 13.54
C ARG A 132 -20.85 -0.72 12.65
N VAL A 133 -22.02 -0.11 12.84
CA VAL A 133 -23.20 -0.35 12.00
C VAL A 133 -22.92 0.10 10.57
N MET A 134 -22.26 1.24 10.38
CA MET A 134 -21.88 1.72 9.06
C MET A 134 -20.92 0.75 8.35
N ASP A 135 -19.96 0.16 9.07
CA ASP A 135 -19.10 -0.89 8.51
C ASP A 135 -19.92 -2.13 8.09
N THR A 136 -20.92 -2.53 8.89
CA THR A 136 -21.85 -3.61 8.53
C THR A 136 -22.70 -3.27 7.30
N ILE A 137 -23.24 -2.04 7.22
CA ILE A 137 -24.01 -1.57 6.06
C ILE A 137 -23.14 -1.64 4.80
N ARG A 138 -21.88 -1.18 4.87
CA ARG A 138 -20.94 -1.28 3.76
C ARG A 138 -20.72 -2.73 3.34
N ALA A 139 -20.49 -3.64 4.29
CA ALA A 139 -20.29 -5.06 3.99
C ALA A 139 -21.53 -5.71 3.36
N LEU A 140 -22.74 -5.28 3.77
CA LEU A 140 -24.00 -5.83 3.27
C LEU A 140 -24.34 -5.39 1.84
N VAL A 141 -24.04 -4.13 1.50
CA VAL A 141 -24.45 -3.53 0.20
C VAL A 141 -23.41 -3.70 -0.90
N VAL A 142 -22.17 -4.00 -0.54
CA VAL A 142 -21.11 -4.35 -1.49
C VAL A 142 -21.40 -5.73 -2.07
N ARG A 143 -21.23 -5.88 -3.37
CA ARG A 143 -21.54 -7.09 -4.11
C ARG A 143 -20.44 -8.15 -4.00
N PHE A 144 -19.20 -7.72 -3.85
CA PHE A 144 -18.04 -8.61 -3.72
C PHE A 144 -16.90 -7.95 -2.96
N ASP A 145 -16.15 -8.76 -2.22
CA ASP A 145 -14.91 -8.34 -1.59
C ASP A 145 -13.85 -7.98 -2.62
N THR A 146 -12.89 -7.14 -2.23
CA THR A 146 -11.79 -6.76 -3.12
C THR A 146 -11.06 -8.00 -3.63
N ALA A 147 -10.99 -8.14 -4.95
CA ALA A 147 -10.35 -9.26 -5.64
C ALA A 147 -9.05 -8.79 -6.30
N LEU A 148 -7.98 -9.57 -6.18
CA LEU A 148 -6.78 -9.33 -6.96
C LEU A 148 -6.98 -9.84 -8.39
N VAL A 149 -6.78 -8.98 -9.39
CA VAL A 149 -6.91 -9.33 -10.83
C VAL A 149 -5.70 -8.82 -11.62
N CYS A 150 -5.52 -9.28 -12.86
CA CYS A 150 -4.50 -8.69 -13.73
C CYS A 150 -4.95 -7.31 -14.23
N SER A 151 -3.98 -6.46 -14.57
CA SER A 151 -4.27 -5.09 -15.05
C SER A 151 -5.20 -5.02 -16.27
N GLU A 152 -5.19 -6.08 -17.08
CA GLU A 152 -5.97 -6.24 -18.29
C GLU A 152 -7.42 -6.57 -17.97
N CYS A 153 -7.69 -7.39 -16.95
CA CYS A 153 -9.05 -7.62 -16.44
C CYS A 153 -9.62 -6.34 -15.83
N ASN A 154 -8.81 -5.62 -15.04
CA ASN A 154 -9.22 -4.33 -14.47
C ASN A 154 -9.54 -3.30 -15.57
N ALA A 155 -8.72 -3.24 -16.63
CA ALA A 155 -9.01 -2.39 -17.79
C ALA A 155 -10.22 -2.87 -18.59
N ALA A 156 -10.45 -4.18 -18.68
CA ALA A 156 -11.60 -4.75 -19.38
C ALA A 156 -12.93 -4.39 -18.71
N ASP A 157 -13.00 -4.40 -17.37
CA ASP A 157 -14.15 -3.91 -16.63
C ASP A 157 -14.47 -2.45 -17.00
N GLY A 158 -13.49 -1.54 -16.93
CA GLY A 158 -13.69 -0.14 -17.29
C GLY A 158 -14.15 0.09 -18.73
N LYS A 159 -13.57 -0.64 -19.69
CA LYS A 159 -13.96 -0.60 -21.11
C LYS A 159 -15.38 -1.14 -21.32
N ALA A 160 -15.70 -2.30 -20.75
CA ALA A 160 -17.01 -2.92 -20.85
C ALA A 160 -18.11 -2.00 -20.30
N LYS A 161 -17.91 -1.41 -19.11
CA LYS A 161 -18.86 -0.46 -18.51
C LYS A 161 -19.18 0.72 -19.42
N THR A 162 -18.13 1.27 -20.05
CA THR A 162 -18.25 2.41 -20.97
C THR A 162 -19.00 2.02 -22.25
N SER A 163 -18.68 0.87 -22.83
CA SER A 163 -19.31 0.39 -24.07
C SER A 163 -20.77 -0.05 -23.87
N VAL A 164 -21.10 -0.65 -22.73
CA VAL A 164 -22.46 -1.10 -22.41
C VAL A 164 -23.33 0.05 -21.93
N GLY A 165 -22.75 1.05 -21.26
CA GLY A 165 -23.47 2.18 -20.65
C GLY A 165 -24.02 1.86 -19.26
N THR A 166 -23.22 1.17 -18.42
CA THR A 166 -23.64 0.81 -17.06
C THR A 166 -23.68 2.02 -16.13
N ASP A 167 -24.32 1.89 -14.97
CA ASP A 167 -24.20 2.89 -13.91
C ASP A 167 -22.72 3.07 -13.48
N PRO A 168 -22.21 4.30 -13.25
CA PRO A 168 -20.82 4.51 -12.84
C PRO A 168 -20.41 3.81 -11.53
N ARG A 169 -21.38 3.52 -10.65
CA ARG A 169 -21.19 2.83 -9.37
C ARG A 169 -21.22 1.31 -9.52
N PHE A 170 -21.51 0.80 -10.72
CA PHE A 170 -21.49 -0.64 -11.00
C PHE A 170 -20.05 -1.12 -11.28
N THR A 171 -19.78 -2.37 -10.91
CA THR A 171 -18.52 -3.06 -11.21
C THR A 171 -18.80 -4.54 -11.44
N PHE A 172 -18.24 -5.12 -12.51
CA PHE A 172 -18.36 -6.55 -12.78
C PHE A 172 -17.52 -7.34 -11.77
N VAL A 173 -18.00 -8.46 -11.24
CA VAL A 173 -17.14 -9.35 -10.44
C VAL A 173 -16.10 -10.03 -11.33
N ALA A 174 -14.99 -10.51 -10.76
CA ALA A 174 -13.96 -11.17 -11.55
C ALA A 174 -14.51 -12.33 -12.41
N THR A 175 -15.38 -13.17 -11.84
CA THR A 175 -16.02 -14.29 -12.56
C THR A 175 -16.95 -13.86 -13.69
N GLU A 176 -17.46 -12.63 -13.67
CA GLU A 176 -18.24 -12.03 -14.75
C GLU A 176 -17.34 -11.45 -15.84
N ILE A 177 -16.24 -10.81 -15.46
CA ILE A 177 -15.21 -10.36 -16.42
C ILE A 177 -14.79 -11.53 -17.30
N ARG A 178 -14.66 -12.74 -16.72
CA ARG A 178 -14.37 -13.97 -17.43
C ARG A 178 -15.33 -14.27 -18.59
N GLN A 179 -16.60 -13.93 -18.44
CA GLN A 179 -17.65 -14.29 -19.40
C GLN A 179 -17.53 -13.49 -20.70
N PHE A 180 -16.97 -12.28 -20.63
CA PHE A 180 -16.85 -11.39 -21.78
C PHE A 180 -15.41 -11.09 -22.20
N VAL A 181 -14.40 -11.55 -21.44
CA VAL A 181 -13.00 -11.40 -21.82
C VAL A 181 -12.52 -12.62 -22.61
N LYS A 182 -11.98 -12.36 -23.80
CA LYS A 182 -11.23 -13.34 -24.58
C LYS A 182 -9.74 -13.13 -24.29
N ALA A 183 -9.22 -13.94 -23.38
CA ALA A 183 -7.84 -13.83 -22.91
C ALA A 183 -6.88 -14.60 -23.82
N THR A 184 -5.80 -13.95 -24.22
CA THR A 184 -4.66 -14.60 -24.89
C THR A 184 -3.40 -14.36 -24.04
N PRO A 185 -2.53 -15.37 -23.84
CA PRO A 185 -1.26 -15.16 -23.16
C PRO A 185 -0.46 -14.02 -23.80
N HIS A 186 0.15 -13.21 -22.95
CA HIS A 186 1.03 -12.10 -23.34
C HIS A 186 0.43 -11.00 -24.20
N ARG A 187 -0.90 -10.92 -24.27
CA ARG A 187 -1.64 -9.91 -25.03
C ARG A 187 -2.69 -9.21 -24.18
N ASP A 188 -3.15 -8.06 -24.68
CA ASP A 188 -4.31 -7.37 -24.14
C ASP A 188 -5.58 -8.21 -24.35
N HIS A 189 -6.58 -7.98 -23.51
CA HIS A 189 -7.88 -8.64 -23.63
C HIS A 189 -8.71 -8.07 -24.78
N GLU A 190 -9.31 -8.98 -25.55
CA GLU A 190 -10.45 -8.68 -26.40
C GLU A 190 -11.74 -8.79 -25.57
N ILE A 191 -12.70 -7.91 -25.84
CA ILE A 191 -13.93 -7.78 -25.04
C ILE A 191 -15.13 -8.08 -25.94
N ASP A 192 -15.95 -9.03 -25.50
CA ASP A 192 -17.23 -9.36 -26.09
C ASP A 192 -18.32 -8.45 -25.49
N ILE A 193 -18.67 -7.38 -26.21
CA ILE A 193 -19.57 -6.34 -25.71
C ILE A 193 -20.99 -6.89 -25.48
N GLU A 194 -21.45 -7.83 -26.29
CA GLU A 194 -22.78 -8.43 -26.15
C GLU A 194 -22.84 -9.34 -24.92
N ALA A 195 -21.80 -10.12 -24.66
CA ALA A 195 -21.69 -10.89 -23.42
C ALA A 195 -21.65 -9.96 -22.18
N ALA A 196 -20.88 -8.86 -22.24
CA ALA A 196 -20.85 -7.88 -21.16
C ALA A 196 -22.22 -7.22 -20.91
N ARG A 197 -22.95 -6.91 -21.99
CA ARG A 197 -24.32 -6.38 -21.91
C ARG A 197 -25.26 -7.38 -21.27
N ALA A 198 -25.20 -8.66 -21.66
CA ALA A 198 -26.04 -9.71 -21.07
C ALA A 198 -25.81 -9.87 -19.56
N VAL A 199 -24.55 -9.83 -19.13
CA VAL A 199 -24.20 -9.86 -17.70
C VAL A 199 -24.77 -8.65 -16.95
N TRP A 200 -24.59 -7.44 -17.51
CA TRP A 200 -25.13 -6.22 -16.89
C TRP A 200 -26.66 -6.25 -16.76
N GLU A 201 -27.36 -6.61 -17.82
CA GLU A 201 -28.83 -6.66 -17.81
C GLU A 201 -29.35 -7.69 -16.80
N ALA A 202 -28.64 -8.81 -16.62
CA ALA A 202 -28.98 -9.82 -15.62
C ALA A 202 -28.77 -9.32 -14.18
N GLU A 203 -27.70 -8.57 -13.89
CA GLU A 203 -27.39 -8.08 -12.54
C GLU A 203 -28.09 -6.75 -12.20
N ARG A 204 -28.51 -5.96 -13.20
CA ARG A 204 -29.10 -4.63 -13.00
C ARG A 204 -30.18 -4.58 -11.92
N PRO A 205 -31.18 -5.50 -11.86
CA PRO A 205 -32.20 -5.45 -10.82
C PRO A 205 -31.63 -5.59 -9.39
N ALA A 206 -30.65 -6.47 -9.21
CA ALA A 206 -30.01 -6.69 -7.91
C ALA A 206 -29.07 -5.54 -7.53
N PHE A 207 -28.44 -4.88 -8.50
CA PHE A 207 -27.68 -3.65 -8.30
C PHE A 207 -28.59 -2.48 -7.85
N GLU A 208 -29.70 -2.25 -8.55
CA GLU A 208 -30.69 -1.22 -8.20
C GLU A 208 -31.26 -1.45 -6.79
N HIS A 209 -31.53 -2.71 -6.44
CA HIS A 209 -31.97 -3.06 -5.09
C HIS A 209 -30.91 -2.72 -4.02
N ARG A 210 -29.62 -2.99 -4.27
CA ARG A 210 -28.54 -2.62 -3.35
C ARG A 210 -28.41 -1.11 -3.16
N LEU A 211 -28.62 -0.32 -4.21
CA LEU A 211 -28.67 1.14 -4.10
C LEU A 211 -29.82 1.62 -3.22
N ALA A 212 -31.01 1.06 -3.42
CA ALA A 212 -32.19 1.36 -2.59
C ALA A 212 -31.99 0.92 -1.13
N LEU A 213 -31.40 -0.26 -0.91
CA LEU A 213 -31.08 -0.77 0.41
C LEU A 213 -30.05 0.12 1.13
N LEU A 214 -28.96 0.50 0.44
CA LEU A 214 -27.98 1.45 0.97
C LEU A 214 -28.64 2.76 1.36
N ALA A 215 -29.59 3.24 0.54
CA ALA A 215 -30.36 4.43 0.86
C ALA A 215 -31.12 4.30 2.18
N SER A 216 -31.98 3.28 2.28
CA SER A 216 -32.78 3.03 3.48
C SER A 216 -31.92 2.86 4.72
N LEU A 217 -30.85 2.05 4.65
CA LEU A 217 -30.02 1.74 5.81
C LEU A 217 -29.24 2.96 6.33
N VAL A 218 -28.75 3.81 5.44
CA VAL A 218 -28.07 5.05 5.85
C VAL A 218 -29.07 6.01 6.50
N ASP A 219 -30.26 6.15 5.92
CA ASP A 219 -31.31 7.02 6.49
C ASP A 219 -31.77 6.49 7.86
N ASP A 220 -31.94 5.17 8.01
CA ASP A 220 -32.27 4.51 9.27
C ASP A 220 -31.16 4.66 10.34
N LEU A 221 -29.89 4.60 9.91
CA LEU A 221 -28.75 4.82 10.80
C LEU A 221 -28.78 6.24 11.40
N PHE A 222 -28.98 7.26 10.58
CA PHE A 222 -29.06 8.65 11.05
C PHE A 222 -30.34 8.94 11.84
N ALA A 223 -31.44 8.27 11.50
CA ALA A 223 -32.68 8.30 12.29
C ALA A 223 -32.60 7.48 13.59
N ARG A 224 -31.42 6.95 13.94
CA ARG A 224 -31.13 6.19 15.17
C ARG A 224 -31.93 4.88 15.30
N ARG A 225 -32.40 4.30 14.19
CA ARG A 225 -33.12 3.01 14.16
C ARG A 225 -32.21 1.79 14.14
N LEU A 226 -30.91 1.96 13.82
CA LEU A 226 -29.94 0.88 13.69
C LEU A 226 -28.76 1.00 14.69
N GLN A 227 -29.00 1.36 15.95
CA GLN A 227 -27.91 1.50 16.93
C GLN A 227 -27.32 0.14 17.35
N ASN A 228 -26.02 0.10 17.65
CA ASN A 228 -25.33 -1.10 18.13
C ASN A 228 -24.71 -0.83 19.51
N ARG A 229 -25.22 -1.53 20.52
CA ARG A 229 -24.75 -1.47 21.89
C ARG A 229 -23.51 -2.34 22.07
N SER A 230 -22.40 -1.73 22.46
CA SER A 230 -21.09 -2.39 22.58
C SER A 230 -20.65 -2.65 24.02
N GLU A 231 -21.54 -2.44 24.99
CA GLU A 231 -21.30 -2.70 26.40
C GLU A 231 -20.88 -4.16 26.61
N GLY A 232 -19.70 -4.37 27.20
CA GLY A 232 -19.14 -5.71 27.41
C GLY A 232 -18.62 -6.41 26.15
N ALA A 233 -18.56 -5.73 25.00
CA ALA A 233 -18.01 -6.33 23.78
C ALA A 233 -16.53 -6.67 23.94
N LEU A 234 -16.17 -7.89 23.55
CA LEU A 234 -14.77 -8.29 23.46
C LEU A 234 -14.06 -7.49 22.36
N PRO A 235 -12.77 -7.14 22.54
CA PRO A 235 -11.97 -6.54 21.48
C PRO A 235 -12.01 -7.41 20.22
N TYR A 236 -12.32 -6.80 19.08
CA TYR A 236 -12.40 -7.49 17.78
C TYR A 236 -11.11 -8.27 17.49
N GLY A 237 -11.25 -9.51 17.02
CA GLY A 237 -10.12 -10.36 16.67
C GLY A 237 -9.35 -10.95 17.85
N ARG A 238 -9.81 -10.76 19.10
CA ARG A 238 -9.27 -11.46 20.27
C ARG A 238 -10.27 -12.48 20.77
N SER A 239 -10.27 -13.66 20.16
CA SER A 239 -11.00 -14.78 20.76
C SER A 239 -10.46 -15.02 22.17
N MET A 240 -11.36 -15.30 23.11
CA MET A 240 -10.94 -15.66 24.47
C MET A 240 -10.07 -16.91 24.47
N VAL A 241 -10.26 -17.80 23.48
CA VAL A 241 -9.48 -19.03 23.32
C VAL A 241 -8.04 -18.78 22.86
N ASP A 242 -7.74 -17.61 22.28
CA ASP A 242 -6.41 -17.30 21.73
C ASP A 242 -5.50 -16.55 22.71
N ARG A 243 -6.02 -16.15 23.88
CA ARG A 243 -5.27 -15.35 24.87
C ARG A 243 -4.05 -16.06 25.45
N VAL A 244 -4.00 -17.39 25.34
CA VAL A 244 -2.85 -18.24 25.68
C VAL A 244 -2.61 -19.25 24.56
N GLY A 245 -2.45 -18.76 23.32
CA GLY A 245 -2.18 -19.56 22.13
C GLY A 245 -0.75 -19.39 21.60
N THR A 246 -0.35 -20.31 20.72
CA THR A 246 0.97 -20.32 20.06
C THR A 246 1.35 -18.97 19.46
N GLY A 247 0.42 -18.30 18.77
CA GLY A 247 0.67 -17.01 18.12
C GLY A 247 1.02 -15.89 19.11
N GLU A 248 0.28 -15.78 20.22
CA GLU A 248 0.56 -14.77 21.25
C GLU A 248 1.86 -15.07 21.99
N THR A 249 2.12 -16.34 22.32
CA THR A 249 3.36 -16.77 22.96
C THR A 249 4.58 -16.46 22.09
N LEU A 250 4.56 -16.86 20.81
CA LEU A 250 5.65 -16.56 19.87
C LEU A 250 5.85 -15.06 19.69
N ARG A 251 4.78 -14.30 19.44
CA ARG A 251 4.83 -12.84 19.28
C ARG A 251 5.43 -12.15 20.50
N LYS A 252 5.01 -12.54 21.70
CA LYS A 252 5.48 -11.96 22.97
C LYS A 252 6.94 -12.32 23.24
N SER A 253 7.33 -13.58 23.07
CA SER A 253 8.70 -14.04 23.25
C SER A 253 9.66 -13.37 22.26
N PHE A 254 9.25 -13.32 20.99
CA PHE A 254 10.00 -12.64 19.95
C PHE A 254 10.16 -11.14 20.24
N TRP A 255 9.07 -10.44 20.56
CA TRP A 255 9.15 -9.01 20.88
C TRP A 255 10.04 -8.74 22.10
N LYS A 256 9.96 -9.56 23.16
CA LYS A 256 10.81 -9.43 24.35
C LYS A 256 12.30 -9.57 23.98
N SER A 257 12.64 -10.49 23.08
CA SER A 257 14.01 -10.71 22.60
C SER A 257 14.47 -9.59 21.64
N ALA A 258 13.63 -9.20 20.69
CA ALA A 258 14.02 -8.31 19.61
C ALA A 258 14.01 -6.82 19.98
N ARG A 259 13.12 -6.35 20.88
CA ARG A 259 12.77 -4.92 21.07
C ARG A 259 13.94 -3.97 21.35
N PHE A 260 15.05 -4.45 21.90
CA PHE A 260 16.25 -3.64 22.18
C PHE A 260 17.45 -4.01 21.30
N SER A 261 17.24 -4.84 20.28
CA SER A 261 18.26 -5.21 19.30
C SER A 261 18.14 -4.35 18.04
N PRO A 262 19.25 -4.12 17.31
CA PRO A 262 19.21 -3.52 15.98
C PRO A 262 18.28 -4.26 15.00
N ASN A 263 18.07 -5.56 15.21
CA ASN A 263 17.24 -6.42 14.37
C ASN A 263 15.76 -6.02 14.37
N ASN A 264 15.26 -5.35 15.44
CA ASN A 264 13.88 -4.86 15.47
C ASN A 264 13.62 -3.83 14.35
N GLY A 265 14.62 -3.01 14.00
CA GLY A 265 14.53 -2.08 12.87
C GLY A 265 14.38 -2.82 11.55
N LEU A 266 15.21 -3.84 11.32
CA LEU A 266 15.23 -4.64 10.09
C LEU A 266 13.90 -5.36 9.83
N LEU A 267 13.24 -5.82 10.89
CA LEU A 267 11.92 -6.47 10.77
C LEU A 267 10.83 -5.47 10.37
N ASN A 268 10.92 -4.23 10.84
CA ASN A 268 9.98 -3.18 10.45
C ASN A 268 10.19 -2.74 8.99
N THR A 269 11.40 -2.89 8.44
CA THR A 269 11.71 -2.52 7.05
C THR A 269 11.59 -3.67 6.05
N ILE A 270 11.50 -4.93 6.50
CA ILE A 270 11.57 -6.13 5.64
C ILE A 270 10.66 -6.06 4.41
N LYS A 271 9.41 -5.59 4.58
CA LYS A 271 8.45 -5.44 3.48
C LYS A 271 8.91 -4.37 2.49
N THR A 272 9.39 -3.24 2.98
CA THR A 272 9.88 -2.14 2.16
C THR A 272 11.13 -2.56 1.40
N ASP A 273 12.06 -3.24 2.07
CA ASP A 273 13.30 -3.73 1.47
C ASP A 273 13.00 -4.78 0.40
N PHE A 274 12.12 -5.74 0.71
CA PHE A 274 11.64 -6.75 -0.24
C PHE A 274 11.01 -6.10 -1.48
N LEU A 275 10.12 -5.13 -1.30
CA LEU A 275 9.49 -4.42 -2.40
C LEU A 275 10.52 -3.64 -3.23
N SER A 276 11.47 -2.95 -2.59
CA SER A 276 12.52 -2.19 -3.29
C SER A 276 13.37 -3.06 -4.23
N ARG A 277 13.53 -4.34 -3.86
CA ARG A 277 14.22 -5.35 -4.66
C ARG A 277 13.36 -6.01 -5.70
N SER A 278 12.04 -6.03 -5.53
CA SER A 278 11.13 -6.83 -6.35
C SER A 278 10.42 -6.03 -7.44
N VAL A 279 10.06 -4.77 -7.16
CA VAL A 279 9.34 -3.92 -8.13
C VAL A 279 10.30 -3.31 -9.15
N SER A 280 9.75 -2.91 -10.31
CA SER A 280 10.48 -2.13 -11.31
C SER A 280 9.55 -1.13 -11.97
N ASN A 281 10.08 0.01 -12.40
CA ASN A 281 9.31 1.05 -13.07
C ASN A 281 10.12 1.67 -14.21
N ASP A 282 10.59 0.81 -15.12
CA ASP A 282 11.30 1.23 -16.32
C ASP A 282 10.31 1.86 -17.30
N THR A 283 9.81 3.05 -16.96
CA THR A 283 8.92 3.80 -17.83
C THR A 283 9.69 4.27 -19.05
N ALA A 284 9.12 4.06 -20.25
CA ALA A 284 9.61 4.71 -21.46
C ALA A 284 9.50 6.23 -21.25
N LYS A 285 10.62 6.89 -20.97
CA LYS A 285 10.68 8.34 -20.85
C LYS A 285 10.40 8.96 -22.22
N ARG A 286 9.14 9.20 -22.56
CA ARG A 286 8.80 10.20 -23.58
C ARG A 286 9.34 11.53 -23.06
N LYS A 287 10.44 12.02 -23.65
CA LYS A 287 10.92 13.39 -23.45
C LYS A 287 9.86 14.33 -24.05
N ALA A 288 8.81 14.64 -23.29
CA ALA A 288 7.98 15.79 -23.61
C ALA A 288 8.89 17.03 -23.58
N PRO A 289 8.80 17.93 -24.58
CA PRO A 289 9.54 19.18 -24.53
C PRO A 289 9.15 19.90 -23.25
N LYS A 290 10.13 20.10 -22.35
CA LYS A 290 9.91 20.89 -21.15
C LYS A 290 9.74 22.33 -21.61
N ALA A 291 8.52 22.86 -21.51
CA ALA A 291 8.34 24.30 -21.56
C ALA A 291 9.28 24.94 -20.50
N PRO A 292 9.92 26.07 -20.81
CA PRO A 292 10.79 26.73 -19.86
C PRO A 292 10.03 27.00 -18.56
N PRO A 293 10.65 26.79 -17.38
CA PRO A 293 10.00 27.04 -16.11
C PRO A 293 9.57 28.50 -16.03
N ARG A 294 8.26 28.73 -15.87
CA ARG A 294 7.68 30.06 -15.69
C ARG A 294 7.61 30.40 -14.20
N ALA A 295 8.02 31.60 -13.82
CA ALA A 295 7.82 32.13 -12.46
C ALA A 295 6.38 32.68 -12.29
N PRO A 296 5.80 32.63 -11.08
CA PRO A 296 4.49 33.24 -10.82
C PRO A 296 4.55 34.76 -10.95
N THR A 297 3.49 35.36 -11.50
CA THR A 297 3.27 36.83 -11.43
C THR A 297 2.97 37.25 -10.00
N ASP A 298 2.93 38.56 -9.72
CA ASP A 298 2.63 39.07 -8.37
C ASP A 298 1.22 38.69 -7.93
N GLU A 299 0.24 38.80 -8.83
CA GLU A 299 -1.15 38.40 -8.58
C GLU A 299 -1.28 36.90 -8.32
N GLU A 300 -0.57 36.06 -9.10
CA GLU A 300 -0.55 34.62 -8.90
C GLU A 300 0.14 34.21 -7.60
N TYR A 301 1.18 34.94 -7.17
CA TYR A 301 1.84 34.71 -5.89
C TYR A 301 0.92 35.10 -4.73
N ASN A 302 0.29 36.27 -4.79
CA ASN A 302 -0.56 36.78 -3.72
C ASN A 302 -1.85 35.96 -3.53
N SER A 303 -2.35 35.32 -4.59
CA SER A 303 -3.53 34.45 -4.55
C SER A 303 -3.21 32.97 -4.29
N PHE A 304 -1.92 32.61 -4.19
CA PHE A 304 -1.51 31.22 -4.03
C PHE A 304 -1.78 30.71 -2.62
N VAL A 305 -2.58 29.65 -2.52
CA VAL A 305 -2.77 28.86 -1.30
C VAL A 305 -2.26 27.44 -1.55
N PRO A 306 -1.25 26.96 -0.82
CA PRO A 306 -0.75 25.60 -1.00
C PRO A 306 -1.81 24.59 -0.57
N GLN A 307 -1.94 23.51 -1.34
CA GLN A 307 -2.87 22.41 -1.04
C GLN A 307 -2.45 21.58 0.19
N PHE A 308 -1.16 21.61 0.53
CA PHE A 308 -0.58 20.85 1.64
C PHE A 308 0.39 21.75 2.41
N GLY A 309 0.44 21.61 3.73
CA GLY A 309 1.37 22.38 4.57
C GLY A 309 1.04 23.88 4.66
N THR A 310 -0.23 24.26 4.46
CA THR A 310 -0.72 25.65 4.50
C THR A 310 -0.34 26.37 5.78
N GLN A 311 -0.42 25.68 6.92
CA GLN A 311 0.00 26.24 8.20
C GLN A 311 1.46 26.71 8.15
N LYS A 312 2.39 25.85 7.73
CA LYS A 312 3.82 26.20 7.74
C LYS A 312 4.19 27.23 6.68
N TRP A 313 3.50 27.20 5.54
CA TRP A 313 3.63 28.22 4.51
C TRP A 313 3.26 29.63 5.01
N ASN A 314 2.22 29.72 5.85
CA ASN A 314 1.76 30.98 6.42
C ASN A 314 2.60 31.42 7.63
N GLU A 315 3.19 30.47 8.37
CA GLU A 315 4.05 30.75 9.53
C GLU A 315 5.41 31.35 9.17
N VAL A 316 5.93 31.11 7.95
CA VAL A 316 7.22 31.65 7.53
C VAL A 316 7.06 32.98 6.80
N ASP A 317 7.98 33.90 7.08
CA ASP A 317 8.00 35.22 6.45
C ASP A 317 8.28 35.15 4.94
N ASP A 318 7.96 36.22 4.22
CA ASP A 318 8.14 36.27 2.76
C ASP A 318 9.61 36.37 2.31
N ASP A 319 10.50 36.82 3.20
CA ASP A 319 11.95 36.82 3.03
C ASP A 319 12.60 35.45 3.36
N TRP A 320 11.80 34.47 3.80
CA TRP A 320 12.28 33.12 4.07
C TRP A 320 13.00 32.54 2.84
N SER A 321 14.17 31.96 3.09
CA SER A 321 14.94 31.18 2.13
C SER A 321 15.18 29.77 2.65
N CYS A 322 15.11 28.79 1.75
CA CYS A 322 15.35 27.40 2.10
C CYS A 322 16.83 27.22 2.51
N PRO A 323 17.14 26.69 3.70
CA PRO A 323 18.52 26.55 4.16
C PRO A 323 19.33 25.50 3.37
N CYS A 324 18.66 24.66 2.57
CA CYS A 324 19.33 23.64 1.76
C CYS A 324 19.67 24.13 0.34
N CYS A 325 18.77 24.87 -0.31
CA CYS A 325 18.93 25.27 -1.72
C CYS A 325 18.92 26.79 -1.93
N CYS A 326 18.82 27.57 -0.85
CA CYS A 326 18.80 29.02 -0.82
C CYS A 326 17.69 29.70 -1.64
N ARG A 327 16.74 28.94 -2.22
CA ARG A 327 15.57 29.51 -2.89
C ARG A 327 14.65 30.18 -1.88
N GLY A 328 14.25 31.40 -2.18
CA GLY A 328 13.22 32.14 -1.44
C GLY A 328 11.82 31.52 -1.59
N LYS A 329 10.88 31.93 -0.73
CA LYS A 329 9.49 31.46 -0.69
C LYS A 329 8.82 31.47 -2.07
N ARG A 330 8.86 32.61 -2.79
CA ARG A 330 8.33 32.73 -4.16
C ARG A 330 9.03 31.84 -5.17
N ALA A 331 10.36 31.72 -5.10
CA ALA A 331 11.16 30.88 -5.99
C ALA A 331 10.94 29.37 -5.78
N SER A 332 10.29 28.99 -4.67
CA SER A 332 9.90 27.60 -4.39
C SER A 332 8.59 27.17 -5.06
N ILE A 333 7.81 28.12 -5.58
CA ILE A 333 6.55 27.84 -6.28
C ILE A 333 6.83 27.33 -7.69
N ARG A 334 6.18 26.24 -8.08
CA ARG A 334 6.30 25.65 -9.42
C ARG A 334 4.96 25.28 -10.03
N MET A 335 4.91 25.37 -11.36
CA MET A 335 3.77 24.91 -12.13
C MET A 335 3.80 23.39 -12.27
N SER A 336 2.71 22.71 -11.90
CA SER A 336 2.55 21.27 -12.13
C SER A 336 2.19 20.95 -13.59
N SER A 337 2.31 19.69 -13.97
CA SER A 337 1.86 19.19 -15.29
C SER A 337 0.36 19.41 -15.54
N LYS A 338 -0.43 19.57 -14.47
CA LYS A 338 -1.86 19.91 -14.51
C LYS A 338 -2.14 21.42 -14.58
N LYS A 339 -1.12 22.25 -14.87
CA LYS A 339 -1.21 23.72 -14.94
C LYS A 339 -1.74 24.36 -13.64
N LYS A 340 -1.43 23.76 -12.50
CA LYS A 340 -1.71 24.33 -11.16
C LYS A 340 -0.41 24.68 -10.46
N TRP A 341 -0.36 25.84 -9.80
CA TRP A 341 0.74 26.21 -8.93
C TRP A 341 0.82 25.26 -7.73
N THR A 342 2.02 24.85 -7.39
CA THR A 342 2.31 23.95 -6.28
C THR A 342 3.55 24.42 -5.55
N ALA A 343 3.48 24.38 -4.22
CA ALA A 343 4.57 24.62 -3.30
C ALA A 343 4.13 24.09 -1.94
N ALA A 344 5.09 23.73 -1.10
CA ALA A 344 4.88 23.57 0.33
C ALA A 344 6.20 23.75 1.04
N ILE A 345 6.14 24.25 2.27
CA ILE A 345 7.27 24.32 3.18
C ILE A 345 7.02 23.26 4.25
N ARG A 346 8.01 22.38 4.43
CA ARG A 346 7.93 21.22 5.30
C ARG A 346 8.98 21.32 6.40
N ASN A 347 8.64 20.83 7.58
CA ASN A 347 9.62 20.66 8.64
C ASN A 347 10.36 19.34 8.43
N VAL A 348 11.68 19.42 8.33
CA VAL A 348 12.57 18.26 8.35
C VAL A 348 13.30 18.26 9.68
N ALA A 349 13.37 17.09 10.32
CA ALA A 349 14.15 16.90 11.53
C ALA A 349 15.64 16.90 11.17
N GLN A 350 16.38 17.85 11.71
CA GLN A 350 17.84 17.86 11.68
C GLN A 350 18.36 17.42 13.04
N TYR A 351 19.31 16.49 13.02
CA TYR A 351 19.98 16.00 14.21
C TYR A 351 21.40 16.56 14.24
N ASP A 352 21.79 17.14 15.36
CA ASP A 352 23.17 17.57 15.57
C ASP A 352 23.96 16.38 16.16
N ILE A 353 25.12 16.07 15.56
CA ILE A 353 25.99 14.98 16.00
C ILE A 353 26.74 15.42 17.26
N LEU A 354 26.71 14.58 18.30
CA LEU A 354 27.52 14.74 19.50
C LEU A 354 28.97 14.36 19.15
N LEU A 355 29.88 15.32 19.30
CA LEU A 355 31.31 15.13 19.04
C LEU A 355 32.16 15.09 20.32
N ASN A 356 31.57 15.44 21.48
CA ASN A 356 32.26 15.44 22.77
C ASN A 356 32.53 14.01 23.23
N GLN A 357 33.81 13.63 23.24
CA GLN A 357 34.26 12.26 23.54
C GLN A 357 33.96 11.82 24.97
N ASP A 358 34.04 12.72 25.95
CA ASP A 358 33.78 12.37 27.35
C ASP A 358 32.30 12.05 27.58
N GLU A 359 31.41 12.79 26.91
CA GLU A 359 29.98 12.56 26.97
C GLU A 359 29.58 11.28 26.20
N ILE A 360 30.21 11.03 25.05
CA ILE A 360 30.07 9.76 24.32
C ILE A 360 30.46 8.59 25.22
N ALA A 361 31.66 8.63 25.80
CA ALA A 361 32.15 7.56 26.68
C ALA A 361 31.29 7.37 27.95
N LEU A 362 30.65 8.43 28.45
CA LEU A 362 29.66 8.30 29.52
C LEU A 362 28.38 7.60 29.05
N ARG A 363 27.85 7.97 27.88
CA ARG A 363 26.63 7.36 27.31
C ARG A 363 26.84 5.89 26.95
N GLU A 364 27.97 5.54 26.34
CA GLU A 364 28.32 4.16 26.02
C GLU A 364 28.46 3.29 27.27
N ARG A 365 28.98 3.84 28.38
CA ARG A 365 29.00 3.15 29.68
C ARG A 365 27.60 2.89 30.26
N LEU A 366 26.65 3.79 30.03
CA LEU A 366 25.27 3.64 30.51
C LEU A 366 24.48 2.61 29.68
N PHE A 367 24.87 2.38 28.43
CA PHE A 367 24.22 1.45 27.50
C PHE A 367 25.25 0.53 26.82
N PRO A 368 25.96 -0.32 27.58
CA PRO A 368 27.10 -1.08 27.05
C PRO A 368 26.71 -2.10 25.98
N ASP A 369 25.45 -2.54 25.96
CA ASP A 369 24.93 -3.53 25.00
C ASP A 369 24.29 -2.90 23.75
N PHE A 370 24.29 -1.57 23.63
CA PHE A 370 23.69 -0.88 22.50
C PHE A 370 24.77 -0.38 21.53
N ALA A 371 24.78 -0.92 20.30
CA ALA A 371 25.69 -0.47 19.26
C ALA A 371 25.28 0.93 18.76
N ASN A 372 26.13 1.93 19.03
CA ASN A 372 25.91 3.32 18.60
C ASN A 372 26.78 3.63 17.38
N ASP A 373 26.18 3.72 16.19
CA ASP A 373 26.88 4.20 14.99
C ASP A 373 27.07 5.73 15.00
N LEU A 374 26.16 6.45 15.66
CA LEU A 374 26.13 7.91 15.77
C LEU A 374 25.58 8.32 17.14
N HIS A 375 26.23 9.30 17.77
CA HIS A 375 25.73 9.93 18.99
C HIS A 375 25.05 11.25 18.61
N LEU A 376 23.80 11.47 19.03
CA LEU A 376 23.03 12.67 18.68
C LEU A 376 22.79 13.53 19.94
N VAL A 377 22.84 14.85 19.79
CA VAL A 377 22.61 15.80 20.90
C VAL A 377 21.14 16.18 20.97
N GLN A 378 20.65 16.82 19.91
CA GLN A 378 19.33 17.42 19.87
C GLN A 378 18.70 17.24 18.48
N ARG A 379 17.38 17.16 18.48
CA ARG A 379 16.57 17.21 17.27
C ARG A 379 15.98 18.61 17.13
N ARG A 380 16.32 19.32 16.06
CA ARG A 380 15.71 20.60 15.69
C ARG A 380 14.89 20.46 14.42
N TRP A 381 13.77 21.16 14.36
CA TRP A 381 12.92 21.20 13.17
C TRP A 381 13.32 22.37 12.29
N VAL A 382 13.62 22.09 11.01
CA VAL A 382 14.03 23.10 10.04
C VAL A 382 13.01 23.15 8.92
N ALA A 383 12.50 24.36 8.64
CA ALA A 383 11.60 24.60 7.52
C ALA A 383 12.40 24.59 6.21
N VAL A 384 12.07 23.65 5.32
CA VAL A 384 12.73 23.48 4.01
C VAL A 384 11.68 23.45 2.90
N CYS A 385 12.08 23.78 1.67
CA CYS A 385 11.18 23.66 0.52
C CYS A 385 10.85 22.17 0.24
N SER A 386 9.72 21.92 -0.41
CA SER A 386 9.27 20.56 -0.76
C SER A 386 10.33 19.74 -1.48
N ASP A 387 11.09 20.35 -2.41
CA ASP A 387 12.10 19.65 -3.18
C ASP A 387 13.24 19.13 -2.31
N CYS A 388 13.68 19.93 -1.35
CA CYS A 388 14.75 19.52 -0.44
C CYS A 388 14.24 18.50 0.58
N ALA A 389 12.98 18.61 1.02
CA ALA A 389 12.36 17.62 1.92
C ALA A 389 12.26 16.22 1.30
N ASP A 390 12.02 16.15 -0.01
CA ASP A 390 11.93 14.87 -0.74
C ASP A 390 13.32 14.24 -0.99
N ILE A 391 14.41 15.02 -0.84
CA ILE A 391 15.80 14.53 -0.94
C ILE A 391 16.31 14.08 0.43
N THR A 392 16.06 14.85 1.50
CA THR A 392 16.58 14.55 2.85
C THR A 392 15.97 13.30 3.49
N THR A 393 14.85 12.80 2.97
CA THR A 393 14.27 11.50 3.37
C THR A 393 15.00 10.29 2.75
N ARG A 394 16.11 10.51 2.02
CA ARG A 394 16.94 9.47 1.37
C ARG A 394 18.39 9.43 1.85
N LEU A 395 18.72 10.05 2.99
CA LEU A 395 20.02 9.93 3.64
C LEU A 395 19.90 9.18 4.96
#